data_AF-A0ABD5MYE0-F1
#
_entry.id   AF-A0ABD5MYE0-F1
#
_cell.length_a   1.000
_cell.length_b   1.000
_cell.length_c   1.000
_cell.angle_alpha   90.00
_cell.angle_beta   90.00
_cell.angle_gamma   90.00
#
_symmetry.space_group_name_H-M   'P 1'
#
loop_
_entity.id
_entity.type
_entity.pdbx_description
1 polymer ?
#
loop_
_entity_poly.entity_id
_entity_poly.type
_entity_poly.pdbx_seq_one_letter_code
_entity_poly.pdbx_strand_id
1 'polypeptide(L)' 'MVDYKIVKNCMWCRKRFVVSKGEAKRYYCDECQIKVNKQQSEEKK' A
#
# COMPACT_ATOMS: atom_id res chain seq x y z
N MET A 1 20.33 12.22 1.66
CA MET A 1 19.74 10.86 1.55
C MET A 1 19.05 10.76 0.20
N VAL A 2 19.42 9.81 -0.65
CA VAL A 2 18.81 9.67 -1.99
C VAL A 2 17.43 9.04 -1.83
N ASP A 3 16.38 9.83 -2.07
CA ASP A 3 15.00 9.33 -2.08
C ASP A 3 14.74 8.63 -3.41
N TYR A 4 14.93 7.30 -3.44
CA TYR A 4 14.58 6.49 -4.60
C TYR A 4 13.18 5.92 -4.45
N LYS A 5 12.46 5.96 -5.56
CA LYS A 5 11.11 5.44 -5.71
C LYS A 5 11.18 3.96 -6.11
N ILE A 6 10.43 3.12 -5.42
CA ILE A 6 10.34 1.67 -5.66
C ILE A 6 9.02 1.39 -6.36
N VAL A 7 9.07 0.74 -7.52
CA VAL A 7 7.85 0.27 -8.21
C VAL A 7 7.47 -1.09 -7.64
N LYS A 8 6.25 -1.20 -7.13
CA LYS A 8 5.66 -2.43 -6.60
C LYS A 8 4.39 -2.79 -7.34
N ASN A 9 3.97 -4.04 -7.19
CA ASN A 9 2.69 -4.50 -7.69
C ASN A 9 1.71 -4.72 -6.54
N CYS A 10 0.51 -4.16 -6.65
CA CYS A 10 -0.50 -4.29 -5.60
C CYS A 10 -1.00 -5.72 -5.55
N MET A 11 -0.93 -6.35 -4.37
CA MET A 11 -1.33 -7.75 -4.23
C MET A 11 -2.82 -7.97 -4.54
N TRP A 12 -3.66 -6.97 -4.27
CA TRP A 12 -5.11 -7.11 -4.43
C TRP A 12 -5.62 -6.85 -5.86
N CYS A 13 -5.19 -5.76 -6.49
CA CYS A 13 -5.66 -5.36 -7.82
C CYS A 13 -4.64 -5.59 -8.95
N ARG A 14 -3.44 -6.12 -8.65
CA ARG A 14 -2.33 -6.34 -9.60
C ARG A 14 -1.93 -5.10 -10.41
N LYS A 15 -2.25 -3.90 -9.92
CA LYS A 15 -1.79 -2.63 -10.48
C LYS A 15 -0.41 -2.29 -9.94
N ARG A 16 0.44 -1.76 -10.82
CA ARG A 16 1.73 -1.19 -10.42
C ARG A 16 1.51 0.12 -9.67
N PHE A 17 2.24 0.32 -8.59
CA PHE A 17 2.23 1.53 -7.79
C PHE A 17 3.64 1.85 -7.32
N VAL A 18 3.86 3.09 -6.92
CA VAL A 18 5.17 3.58 -6.51
C VAL A 18 5.16 3.83 -5.01
N VAL A 19 6.20 3.37 -4.31
CA VAL A 19 6.41 3.63 -2.89
C VAL A 19 7.77 4.25 -2.66
N SER A 20 7.88 5.13 -1.66
CA SER A 20 9.18 5.59 -1.18
C SER A 20 9.83 4.54 -0.28
N LYS A 21 11.13 4.65 -0.03
CA LYS A 21 11.90 3.72 0.82
C LYS A 21 11.28 3.53 2.21
N GLY A 22 10.76 4.61 2.82
CA GLY A 22 10.08 4.55 4.12
C GLY A 22 8.79 3.71 4.10
N GLU A 23 8.19 3.57 2.93
CA GLU A 23 6.94 2.83 2.71
C GLU A 23 7.18 1.48 2.05
N ALA A 24 8.42 0.95 2.09
CA ALA A 24 8.75 -0.36 1.55
C ALA A 24 7.94 -1.51 2.17
N LYS A 25 7.25 -1.30 3.31
CA LYS A 25 6.32 -2.27 3.91
C LYS A 25 4.89 -2.24 3.32
N ARG A 26 4.57 -1.33 2.40
CA ARG A 26 3.26 -1.33 1.71
C ARG A 26 3.20 -2.48 0.69
N TYR A 27 2.12 -3.24 0.75
CA TYR A 27 1.78 -4.36 -0.15
C TYR A 27 0.58 -4.05 -1.07
N TYR A 28 -0.19 -3.04 -0.68
CA TYR A 28 -1.38 -2.59 -1.38
C TYR A 28 -1.14 -1.19 -1.94
N CYS A 29 -1.75 -0.89 -3.11
CA CYS A 29 -1.83 0.48 -3.58
C CYS A 29 -2.73 1.31 -2.64
N ASP A 30 -2.64 2.63 -2.72
CA ASP A 30 -3.35 3.53 -1.80
C ASP A 30 -4.87 3.26 -1.77
N GLU A 31 -5.49 3.04 -2.95
CA GLU A 31 -6.91 2.66 -3.07
C GLU A 31 -7.25 1.37 -2.31
N CYS A 32 -6.38 0.36 -2.40
CA CYS A 32 -6.57 -0.93 -1.75
C CYS A 32 -6.26 -0.85 -0.26
N GLN A 33 -5.27 -0.04 0.12
CA GLN A 33 -4.91 0.22 1.51
C GLN A 33 -6.09 0.85 2.26
N ILE A 34 -6.79 1.82 1.67
CA ILE A 34 -7.98 2.44 2.25
C ILE A 34 -9.06 1.39 2.53
N LYS A 35 -9.32 0.51 1.56
CA LYS A 35 -10.33 -0.56 1.69
C LYS A 35 -9.97 -1.56 2.80
N VAL A 36 -8.71 -2.01 2.85
CA VAL A 36 -8.22 -2.91 3.91
C VAL A 36 -8.32 -2.24 5.28
N ASN A 37 -7.90 -0.97 5.38
CA ASN A 37 -7.94 -0.24 6.64
C ASN A 37 -9.37 0.03 7.12
N LYS A 38 -10.31 0.23 6.18
CA LYS A 38 -11.74 0.33 6.48
C LYS A 38 -12.28 -0.98 7.05
N GLN A 39 -11.92 -2.13 6.47
CA GLN A 39 -12.32 -3.44 7.02
C GLN A 39 -11.76 -3.68 8.43
N GLN A 40 -10.48 -3.40 8.68
CA GLN A 40 -9.88 -3.58 10.01
C GLN A 40 -10.48 -2.64 11.08
N SER A 41 -10.98 -1.47 10.68
CA SER A 41 -11.64 -0.53 11.60
C SER A 41 -13.04 -1.00 12.00
N GLU A 42 -13.72 -1.78 11.15
CA GLU A 42 -15.05 -2.33 11.44
C GLU A 42 -14.99 -3.63 12.26
N GLU A 43 -13.92 -4.42 12.17
CA GLU A 43 -13.72 -5.63 13.00
C GLU A 43 -13.37 -5.31 14.47
N LYS A 44 -13.10 -4.05 14.81
CA LYS A 44 -12.74 -3.63 16.18
C LYS A 44 -13.91 -3.01 16.96
N LYS A 45 -15.14 -3.09 16.46
CA LYS A 45 -16.33 -2.53 17.10
C LYS A 45 -17.21 -3.59 17.74
#